data_AF-A0A0Q4X3K3-F1
#
_entry.id   AF-A0A0Q4X3K3-F1
#
_cell.length_a   1.000
_cell.length_b   1.000
_cell.length_c   1.000
_cell.angle_alpha   90.00
_cell.angle_beta   90.00
_cell.angle_gamma   90.00
#
_symmetry.space_group_name_H-M   'P 1'
#
loop_
_entity.id
_entity.type
_entity.pdbx_description
1 polymer ?
#
loop_
_entity_poly.entity_id
_entity_poly.type
_entity_poly.pdbx_seq_one_letter_code
_entity_poly.pdbx_strand_id
1 'polypeptide(L)'
;MSRGKSLATDVWIRPKPETVALLLSREDGMIAARERWHWCSVNVLLELAAEGRQTLGLPRPARGSRPLKTPGLADAVVAAVERLASVPAAAVETGLSQDSVRRVLRQRGLPIPRVDRVTAARRAAEVRRQRSAA
;
A
#
# COMPACT_ATOMS: atom_id res chain seq x y z
N MET A 1 -15.39 53.95 -6.53
CA MET A 1 -13.99 53.50 -6.61
C MET A 1 -13.68 52.65 -5.37
N SER A 2 -13.80 51.33 -5.46
CA SER A 2 -13.50 50.43 -4.33
C SER A 2 -12.04 49.99 -4.44
N ARG A 3 -11.19 50.51 -3.54
CA ARG A 3 -9.75 50.25 -3.51
C ARG A 3 -9.48 48.79 -3.15
N GLY A 4 -8.71 48.13 -4.01
CA GLY A 4 -7.74 47.08 -3.67
C GLY A 4 -8.23 45.93 -2.78
N LYS A 5 -8.97 44.98 -3.34
CA LYS A 5 -8.88 43.61 -2.81
C LYS A 5 -7.47 43.12 -3.10
N SER A 6 -6.69 42.99 -2.03
CA SER A 6 -5.31 42.55 -2.03
C SER A 6 -5.10 41.35 -2.96
N LEU A 7 -4.18 41.51 -3.91
CA LEU A 7 -3.57 40.43 -4.68
C LEU A 7 -2.96 39.34 -3.78
N ALA A 8 -2.77 39.61 -2.48
CA ALA A 8 -2.34 38.65 -1.46
C ALA A 8 -3.47 37.75 -0.92
N THR A 9 -4.57 37.60 -1.67
CA THR A 9 -5.37 36.38 -1.55
C THR A 9 -4.68 35.33 -2.43
N ASP A 10 -3.46 34.95 -2.06
CA ASP A 10 -2.78 33.77 -2.62
C ASP A 10 -3.56 32.55 -2.12
N VAL A 11 -4.62 32.21 -2.86
CA VAL A 11 -5.66 31.32 -2.37
C VAL A 11 -5.15 29.89 -2.40
N TRP A 12 -4.60 29.43 -1.28
CA TRP A 12 -4.40 28.02 -0.97
C TRP A 12 -5.75 27.34 -0.71
N ILE A 13 -6.58 27.26 -1.75
CA ILE A 13 -7.93 26.68 -1.67
C ILE A 13 -7.80 25.21 -1.30
N ARG A 14 -8.52 24.81 -0.24
CA ARG A 14 -8.65 23.39 0.11
C ARG A 14 -9.17 22.61 -1.11
N PRO A 15 -8.47 21.56 -1.57
CA PRO A 15 -8.93 20.75 -2.68
C PRO A 15 -10.28 20.11 -2.36
N LYS A 16 -11.17 20.03 -3.36
CA LYS A 16 -12.42 19.25 -3.22
C LYS A 16 -12.09 17.76 -3.01
N PRO A 17 -12.59 17.12 -1.94
CA PRO A 17 -12.30 15.72 -1.62
C PRO A 17 -12.53 14.75 -2.80
N GLU A 18 -13.62 14.92 -3.54
CA GLU A 18 -14.02 14.08 -4.67
C GLU A 18 -13.01 14.16 -5.81
N THR A 19 -12.52 15.37 -6.10
CA THR A 19 -11.49 15.59 -7.14
C THR A 19 -10.17 14.91 -6.76
N VAL A 20 -9.78 14.98 -5.48
CA VAL A 20 -8.57 14.31 -4.99
C VAL A 20 -8.76 12.79 -5.08
N ALA A 21 -9.92 12.26 -4.69
CA ALA A 21 -10.23 10.84 -4.77
C ALA A 21 -10.16 10.27 -6.20
N LEU A 22 -10.74 10.98 -7.17
CA LEU A 22 -10.70 10.61 -8.58
C LEU A 22 -9.28 10.67 -9.14
N LEU A 23 -8.51 11.71 -8.81
CA LEU A 23 -7.13 11.85 -9.27
C LEU A 23 -6.24 10.73 -8.72
N LEU A 24 -6.31 10.44 -7.42
CA LEU A 24 -5.52 9.41 -6.75
C LEU A 24 -5.90 7.97 -7.16
N SER A 25 -6.97 7.78 -7.93
CA SER A 25 -7.34 6.47 -8.48
C SER A 25 -6.62 6.15 -9.78
N ARG A 26 -5.88 7.11 -10.37
CA ARG A 26 -5.01 6.91 -11.53
C ARG A 26 -3.65 6.36 -11.10
N GLU A 27 -2.93 5.73 -12.04
CA GLU A 27 -1.61 5.12 -11.80
C GLU A 27 -0.61 6.09 -11.16
N ASP A 28 -0.48 7.31 -11.72
CA ASP A 28 0.41 8.37 -11.20
C ASP A 28 -0.34 9.43 -10.36
N GLY A 29 -1.53 9.10 -9.86
CA GLY A 29 -2.44 10.06 -9.24
C GLY A 29 -1.84 10.84 -8.06
N MET A 30 -0.95 10.21 -7.29
CA MET A 30 -0.26 10.88 -6.17
C MET A 30 0.78 11.89 -6.63
N ILE A 31 1.50 11.62 -7.74
CA ILE A 31 2.49 12.57 -8.28
C ILE A 31 1.75 13.81 -8.79
N ALA A 32 0.73 13.60 -9.61
CA ALA A 32 -0.11 14.69 -10.12
C ALA A 32 -0.79 15.51 -9.01
N ALA A 33 -1.25 14.85 -7.93
CA ALA A 33 -1.83 15.55 -6.78
C ALA A 33 -0.81 16.42 -6.05
N ARG A 34 0.44 15.96 -5.91
CA ARG A 34 1.51 16.73 -5.28
C ARG A 34 1.98 17.90 -6.13
N GLU A 35 1.96 17.78 -7.44
CA GLU A 35 2.25 18.92 -8.33
C GLU A 35 1.15 19.97 -8.24
N ARG A 36 -0.11 19.52 -8.30
CA ARG A 36 -1.28 20.40 -8.31
C ARG A 36 -1.56 21.07 -6.97
N TRP A 37 -1.35 20.36 -5.87
CA TRP A 37 -1.62 20.82 -4.49
C TRP A 37 -0.37 20.68 -3.64
N HIS A 38 0.75 21.23 -4.13
CA HIS A 38 2.07 21.12 -3.51
C HIS A 38 2.14 21.68 -2.08
N TRP A 39 1.22 22.58 -1.72
CA TRP A 39 1.08 23.13 -0.36
C TRP A 39 0.34 22.19 0.61
N CYS A 40 -0.33 21.15 0.12
CA CYS A 40 -0.95 20.13 0.95
C CYS A 40 0.05 18.99 1.23
N SER A 41 0.10 18.54 2.48
CA SER A 41 0.86 17.34 2.81
C SER A 41 0.24 16.10 2.16
N VAL A 42 1.06 15.06 1.94
CA VAL A 42 0.59 13.78 1.41
C VAL A 42 -0.51 13.19 2.28
N ASN A 43 -0.41 13.32 3.61
CA ASN A 43 -1.43 12.82 4.53
C ASN A 43 -2.77 13.53 4.33
N VAL A 44 -2.76 14.86 4.20
CA VAL A 44 -3.97 15.65 3.92
C VAL A 44 -4.60 15.22 2.59
N LEU A 45 -3.80 15.00 1.55
CA LEU A 45 -4.30 14.50 0.27
C LEU A 45 -4.92 13.10 0.37
N LEU A 46 -4.34 12.22 1.19
CA LEU A 46 -4.89 10.88 1.44
C LEU A 46 -6.20 10.93 2.24
N GLU A 47 -6.31 11.83 3.21
CA GLU A 47 -7.53 12.06 3.99
C GLU A 47 -8.65 12.62 3.11
N LEU A 48 -8.36 13.65 2.30
CA LEU A 48 -9.30 14.19 1.32
C LEU A 48 -9.75 13.14 0.30
N ALA A 49 -8.84 12.28 -0.16
CA ALA A 49 -9.22 11.19 -1.04
C ALA A 49 -10.10 10.13 -0.34
N ALA A 50 -9.89 9.87 0.94
CA ALA A 50 -10.73 8.96 1.70
C ALA A 50 -12.15 9.53 1.88
N GLU A 51 -12.24 10.82 2.24
CA GLU A 51 -13.49 11.58 2.32
C GLU A 51 -14.22 11.58 0.96
N GLY A 52 -13.53 11.93 -0.13
CA GLY A 52 -14.12 11.96 -1.47
C GLY A 52 -14.61 10.60 -1.96
N ARG A 53 -13.91 9.50 -1.62
CA ARG A 53 -14.39 8.15 -1.94
C ARG A 53 -15.67 7.81 -1.20
N GLN A 54 -15.78 8.22 0.07
CA GLN A 54 -17.00 8.02 0.85
C GLN A 54 -18.17 8.79 0.23
N THR A 55 -17.97 10.06 -0.15
CA THR A 55 -18.99 10.87 -0.82
C THR A 55 -19.43 10.26 -2.16
N LEU A 56 -18.48 9.70 -2.92
CA LEU A 56 -18.73 9.11 -4.24
C LEU A 56 -19.19 7.64 -4.19
N GLY A 57 -19.29 7.02 -3.01
CA GLY A 57 -19.59 5.59 -2.89
C GLY A 57 -18.52 4.66 -3.47
N LEU A 58 -17.28 5.14 -3.62
CA LEU A 58 -16.17 4.36 -4.16
C LEU A 58 -15.56 3.44 -3.11
N PRO A 59 -15.08 2.24 -3.51
CA PRO A 59 -14.41 1.34 -2.58
C PRO A 59 -13.14 1.99 -2.02
N ARG A 60 -12.92 1.77 -0.72
CA ARG A 60 -11.68 2.20 -0.05
C ARG A 60 -10.51 1.42 -0.66
N PRO A 61 -9.38 2.07 -1.01
CA PRO A 61 -8.24 1.36 -1.56
C PRO A 61 -7.79 0.32 -0.54
N ALA A 62 -7.55 -0.91 -1.02
CA ALA A 62 -7.08 -1.99 -0.17
C ALA A 62 -5.81 -1.53 0.57
N ARG A 63 -5.84 -1.55 1.90
CA ARG A 63 -4.75 -1.05 2.74
C ARG A 63 -3.46 -1.76 2.33
N GLY A 64 -2.49 -0.97 1.89
CA GLY A 64 -1.17 -1.46 1.47
C GLY A 64 -1.05 -1.85 0.00
N SER A 65 -1.96 -1.49 -0.92
CA SER A 65 -1.93 -1.90 -2.35
C SER A 65 -0.79 -1.35 -3.24
N ARG A 66 0.25 -0.72 -2.69
CA ARG A 66 1.33 -0.13 -3.53
C ARG A 66 2.09 -1.22 -4.28
N PRO A 67 1.98 -1.35 -5.62
CA PRO A 67 2.59 -2.45 -6.36
C PRO A 67 4.07 -2.62 -5.98
N LEU A 68 4.55 -3.87 -5.97
CA LEU A 68 5.99 -4.09 -5.87
C LEU A 68 6.62 -3.32 -7.04
N LYS A 69 7.48 -2.34 -6.74
CA LYS A 69 8.03 -1.41 -7.73
C LYS A 69 8.97 -2.11 -8.72
N THR A 70 9.42 -3.32 -8.39
CA THR A 70 10.35 -4.09 -9.22
C THR A 70 9.55 -4.96 -10.20
N PRO A 71 9.66 -4.71 -11.53
CA PRO A 71 9.07 -5.57 -12.54
C PRO A 71 9.53 -7.03 -12.38
N GLY A 72 8.63 -8.00 -12.58
CA GLY A 72 8.94 -9.44 -12.45
C GLY A 72 9.07 -9.97 -11.03
N LEU A 73 9.16 -9.11 -10.00
CA LEU A 73 9.27 -9.57 -8.61
C LEU A 73 7.99 -10.26 -8.12
N ALA A 74 6.83 -9.83 -8.62
CA ALA A 74 5.57 -10.51 -8.33
C ALA A 74 5.53 -11.93 -8.93
N ASP A 75 6.09 -12.13 -10.14
CA ASP A 75 6.18 -13.46 -10.76
C ASP A 75 7.16 -14.36 -10.03
N ALA A 76 8.32 -13.83 -9.63
CA ALA A 76 9.31 -14.54 -8.81
C ALA A 76 8.72 -14.99 -7.46
N VAL A 77 7.89 -14.14 -6.83
CA VAL A 77 7.16 -14.50 -5.59
C VAL A 77 6.19 -15.64 -5.83
N VAL A 78 5.41 -15.61 -6.91
CA VAL A 78 4.46 -16.69 -7.22
C VAL A 78 5.21 -18.00 -7.49
N ALA A 79 6.25 -17.97 -8.32
CA ALA A 79 7.08 -19.14 -8.61
C ALA A 79 7.74 -19.74 -7.36
N ALA A 80 8.26 -18.89 -6.46
CA ALA A 80 8.84 -19.33 -5.20
C ALA A 80 7.78 -19.97 -4.27
N VAL A 81 6.57 -19.39 -4.19
CA VAL A 81 5.48 -19.95 -3.39
C VAL A 81 4.98 -21.28 -3.94
N GLU A 82 4.83 -21.41 -5.26
CA GLU A 82 4.41 -22.65 -5.91
C GLU A 82 5.43 -23.78 -5.68
N ARG A 83 6.73 -23.48 -5.84
CA ARG A 83 7.79 -24.48 -5.66
C ARG A 83 7.98 -24.89 -4.20
N LEU A 84 7.88 -23.96 -3.26
CA LEU A 84 8.16 -24.20 -1.84
C LEU A 84 6.92 -24.53 -1.01
N ALA A 85 5.72 -24.33 -1.56
CA ALA A 85 4.44 -24.45 -0.87
C ALA A 85 4.38 -23.71 0.48
N SER A 86 5.12 -22.61 0.63
CA SER A 86 5.38 -21.97 1.93
C SER A 86 5.68 -20.48 1.80
N VAL A 87 4.84 -19.65 2.42
CA VAL A 87 5.05 -18.19 2.49
C VAL A 87 6.34 -17.81 3.22
N PRO A 88 6.67 -18.37 4.40
CA PRO A 88 7.93 -18.05 5.06
C PRO A 88 9.17 -18.41 4.24
N ALA A 89 9.14 -19.55 3.53
CA ALA A 89 10.28 -19.97 2.71
C ALA A 89 10.43 -19.08 1.47
N ALA A 90 9.32 -18.76 0.79
CA ALA A 90 9.32 -17.83 -0.33
C ALA A 90 9.77 -16.41 0.08
N ALA A 91 9.43 -15.96 1.29
CA ALA A 91 9.88 -14.68 1.83
C ALA A 91 11.41 -14.62 1.98
N VAL A 92 12.01 -15.67 2.54
CA VAL A 92 13.48 -15.78 2.66
C VAL A 92 14.14 -15.79 1.28
N GLU A 93 13.61 -16.56 0.34
CA GLU A 93 14.19 -16.69 -1.00
C GLU A 93 14.09 -15.40 -1.82
N THR A 94 12.96 -14.73 -1.76
CA THR A 94 12.72 -13.49 -2.53
C THR A 94 13.25 -12.24 -1.82
N GLY A 95 13.78 -12.37 -0.60
CA GLY A 95 14.23 -11.24 0.23
C GLY A 95 13.08 -10.31 0.67
N LEU A 96 11.83 -10.76 0.56
CA LEU A 96 10.65 -9.97 0.91
C LEU A 96 10.11 -10.32 2.30
N SER A 97 9.33 -9.42 2.88
CA SER A 97 8.55 -9.75 4.07
C SER A 97 7.44 -10.76 3.74
N GLN A 98 7.05 -11.57 4.72
CA GLN A 98 5.93 -12.50 4.57
C GLN A 98 4.62 -11.79 4.19
N ASP A 99 4.42 -10.57 4.67
CA ASP A 99 3.23 -9.78 4.34
C ASP A 99 3.23 -9.31 2.89
N SER A 100 4.40 -8.93 2.35
CA SER A 100 4.55 -8.63 0.93
C SER A 100 4.23 -9.86 0.07
N VAL A 101 4.71 -11.05 0.45
CA VAL A 101 4.41 -12.31 -0.24
C VAL A 101 2.90 -12.61 -0.21
N ARG A 102 2.27 -12.59 0.98
CA ARG A 102 0.81 -12.77 1.13
C ARG A 102 0.01 -11.76 0.34
N ARG A 103 0.54 -10.55 0.18
CA ARG A 103 -0.12 -9.49 -0.54
C ARG A 103 -0.07 -9.74 -2.05
N VAL A 104 1.07 -10.16 -2.59
CA VAL A 104 1.18 -10.56 -4.01
C VAL A 104 0.17 -11.66 -4.33
N LEU A 105 0.11 -12.70 -3.48
CA LEU A 105 -0.86 -13.80 -3.65
C LEU A 105 -2.31 -13.28 -3.66
N ARG A 106 -2.67 -12.41 -2.70
CA ARG A 106 -4.01 -11.79 -2.66
C ARG A 106 -4.32 -10.93 -3.88
N GLN A 107 -3.35 -10.15 -4.37
CA GLN A 107 -3.52 -9.32 -5.57
C GLN A 107 -3.74 -10.16 -6.83
N ARG A 108 -3.23 -11.40 -6.87
CA ARG A 108 -3.43 -12.34 -7.97
C ARG A 108 -4.56 -13.34 -7.75
N GLY A 109 -5.32 -13.22 -6.66
CA GLY A 109 -6.40 -14.16 -6.34
C GLY A 109 -5.93 -15.58 -6.02
N LEU A 110 -4.66 -15.76 -5.65
CA LEU A 110 -4.06 -17.07 -5.37
C LEU A 110 -4.28 -17.49 -3.91
N PRO A 111 -4.50 -18.80 -3.65
CA PRO A 111 -4.64 -19.30 -2.29
C PRO A 111 -3.32 -19.14 -1.52
N ILE A 112 -3.43 -18.78 -0.24
CA ILE A 112 -2.27 -18.71 0.64
C ILE A 112 -2.00 -20.13 1.19
N PRO A 113 -0.82 -20.72 0.95
CA PRO A 113 -0.49 -22.04 1.49
C PRO A 113 -0.63 -22.07 3.01
N ARG A 114 -1.40 -23.04 3.51
CA ARG A 114 -1.56 -23.25 4.95
C ARG A 114 -0.36 -24.04 5.44
N VAL A 115 0.44 -23.41 6.30
CA VAL A 115 1.46 -24.15 7.05
C VAL A 115 0.74 -24.99 8.09
N ASP A 116 1.05 -26.28 8.16
CA ASP A 116 0.61 -27.15 9.25
C ASP A 116 0.94 -26.49 10.60
N ARG A 117 -0.07 -26.40 11.48
CA ARG A 117 0.01 -25.69 12.76
C ARG A 117 1.12 -26.25 13.65
N VAL A 118 1.39 -27.56 13.57
CA VAL A 118 2.45 -28.22 14.35
C VAL A 118 3.84 -27.75 13.89
N THR A 119 4.03 -27.66 12.57
CA THR A 119 5.27 -27.16 11.97
C THR A 119 5.51 -25.68 12.28
N ALA A 120 4.45 -24.86 12.27
CA ALA A 120 4.52 -23.44 12.64
C ALA A 120 4.89 -23.25 14.13
N ALA A 121 4.29 -24.04 15.02
CA ALA A 121 4.58 -24.00 16.46
C ALA A 121 6.03 -24.39 16.78
N ARG A 122 6.56 -25.45 16.12
CA ARG A 122 7.96 -25.86 16.27
C ARG A 122 8.94 -24.76 15.85
N ARG A 123 8.70 -24.09 14.71
CA ARG A 123 9.54 -22.98 14.25
C ARG A 123 9.46 -21.76 15.17
N ALA A 124 8.28 -21.45 15.71
CA ALA A 124 8.13 -20.37 16.67
C ALA A 124 8.87 -20.65 17.99
N ALA A 125 8.90 -21.92 18.44
CA ALA A 125 9.67 -22.35 19.59
C ALA A 125 11.19 -22.26 19.33
N GLU A 126 11.65 -22.64 18.13
CA GLU A 126 13.05 -22.50 17.70
C GLU A 126 13.53 -21.06 17.74
N VAL A 127 12.77 -20.13 17.16
CA VAL A 127 13.09 -18.69 17.16
C VAL A 127 13.11 -18.12 18.57
N ARG A 128 12.18 -18.56 19.45
CA ARG A 128 12.23 -18.18 20.87
C ARG A 128 13.51 -18.66 21.53
N ARG A 129 13.89 -19.92 21.33
CA ARG A 129 15.13 -20.49 21.88
C ARG A 129 16.37 -19.72 21.43
N GLN A 130 16.46 -19.41 20.14
CA GLN A 130 17.57 -18.62 19.58
C GLN A 130 17.64 -17.21 20.17
N ARG A 131 16.50 -16.56 20.42
CA ARG A 131 16.45 -15.23 21.05
C ARG A 131 16.80 -15.23 22.53
N SER A 132 16.52 -16.32 23.24
CA SER A 132 16.89 -16.48 24.66
C SER A 132 18.34 -16.95 24.86
N ALA A 133 19.02 -17.35 23.79
CA ALA A 133 20.42 -17.79 23.81
C ALA A 133 21.41 -16.71 23.29
N ALA A 134 20.89 -15.57 22.85
CA ALA A 134 21.65 -14.38 22.44
C ALA A 134 21.50 -13.28 23.49
#